data_AF-A0A4Y2VE49-F1
#
_entry.id   AF-A0A4Y2VE49-F1
#
_cell.length_a   1.000
_cell.length_b   1.000
_cell.length_c   1.000
_cell.angle_alpha   90.00
_cell.angle_beta   90.00
_cell.angle_gamma   90.00
#
_symmetry.space_group_name_H-M   'P 1'
#
loop_
_entity.id
_entity.type
_entity.pdbx_description
1 polymer ?
#
loop_
_entity_poly.entity_id
_entity_poly.type
_entity_poly.pdbx_seq_one_letter_code
_entity_poly.pdbx_strand_id
1 'polypeptide(L)'
;MPKRKRGITGDAASRREAIRKRERRVVETEEERSRRLSTMAQRGQDRRAEETEEQRTSRLSDMAQRGQKRRAEETEEQRNRRLAVMGQRSQQRRAEETEEQRNSRLIVQWQ
;
A
#
# COMPACT_ATOMS: atom_id res chain seq x y z
N MET A 1 20.68 27.45 6.87
CA MET A 1 21.16 26.06 7.06
C MET A 1 21.47 25.43 5.70
N PRO A 2 22.72 25.05 5.39
CA PRO A 2 23.04 24.48 4.09
C PRO A 2 22.53 23.03 3.98
N LYS A 3 21.71 22.77 2.96
CA LYS A 3 21.14 21.45 2.66
C LYS A 3 22.28 20.51 2.27
N ARG A 4 22.57 19.49 3.10
CA ARG A 4 23.51 18.42 2.77
C ARG A 4 22.99 17.70 1.52
N LYS A 5 23.65 17.89 0.37
CA LYS A 5 23.40 17.12 -0.84
C LYS A 5 23.76 15.66 -0.52
N ARG A 6 22.74 14.80 -0.42
CA ARG A 6 22.95 13.35 -0.27
C ARG A 6 23.57 12.88 -1.59
N GLY A 7 24.88 12.64 -1.57
CA GLY A 7 25.66 12.32 -2.76
C GLY A 7 25.12 11.10 -3.49
N ILE A 8 25.16 11.16 -4.82
CA ILE A 8 24.80 10.10 -5.78
C ILE A 8 25.91 9.02 -5.83
N THR A 9 26.89 9.06 -4.92
CA THR A 9 27.82 7.97 -4.66
C THR A 9 27.15 6.94 -3.76
N GLY A 10 26.21 6.17 -4.33
CA GLY A 10 25.82 4.90 -3.72
C GLY A 10 27.09 4.05 -3.60
N ASP A 11 27.51 3.80 -2.36
CA ASP A 11 28.71 3.05 -2.03
C ASP A 11 28.77 1.74 -2.85
N ALA A 12 29.95 1.42 -3.40
CA ALA A 12 30.12 0.27 -4.27
C ALA A 12 29.74 -1.04 -3.56
N ALA A 13 29.98 -1.13 -2.24
CA ALA A 13 29.58 -2.28 -1.45
C ALA A 13 28.04 -2.37 -1.30
N SER A 14 27.39 -1.24 -1.04
CA SER A 14 25.92 -1.13 -1.00
C SER A 14 25.25 -1.58 -2.30
N ARG A 15 25.81 -1.22 -3.46
CA ARG A 15 25.32 -1.70 -4.77
C ARG A 15 25.51 -3.20 -4.93
N ARG A 16 26.68 -3.73 -4.59
CA ARG A 16 26.96 -5.18 -4.63
C ARG A 16 26.03 -5.97 -3.70
N GLU A 17 25.66 -5.42 -2.56
CA GLU A 17 24.70 -6.05 -1.63
C GLU A 17 23.28 -6.05 -2.19
N ALA A 18 22.84 -4.96 -2.82
CA ALA A 18 21.53 -4.89 -3.47
C ALA A 18 21.40 -5.92 -4.61
N ILE A 19 22.45 -6.11 -5.41
CA ILE A 19 22.51 -7.12 -6.47
C ILE A 19 22.39 -8.52 -5.88
N ARG A 20 23.21 -8.89 -4.88
CA ARG A 20 23.12 -10.20 -4.20
C ARG A 20 21.75 -10.46 -3.60
N LYS A 21 21.13 -9.45 -2.97
CA LYS A 21 19.76 -9.56 -2.44
C LYS A 21 18.73 -9.80 -3.55
N ARG A 22 18.90 -9.20 -4.73
CA ARG A 22 18.02 -9.42 -5.88
C ARG A 22 18.21 -10.81 -6.48
N GLU A 23 19.45 -11.24 -6.67
CA GLU A 23 19.79 -12.57 -7.20
C GLU A 23 19.19 -13.66 -6.31
N ARG A 24 19.34 -13.56 -4.98
CA ARG A 24 18.70 -14.47 -4.04
C ARG A 24 17.19 -14.56 -4.26
N ARG A 25 16.51 -13.42 -4.45
CA ARG A 25 15.05 -13.38 -4.67
C ARG A 25 14.61 -13.96 -6.02
N VAL A 26 15.49 -13.99 -7.02
CA VAL A 26 15.18 -14.55 -8.35
C VAL A 26 15.20 -16.08 -8.31
N VAL A 27 16.08 -16.66 -7.49
CA VAL A 27 16.23 -18.12 -7.38
C VAL A 27 15.42 -18.74 -6.23
N GLU A 28 14.75 -17.91 -5.42
CA GLU A 28 13.86 -18.38 -4.34
C GLU A 28 12.75 -19.29 -4.89
N THR A 29 12.52 -20.40 -4.21
CA THR A 29 11.32 -21.23 -4.43
C THR A 29 10.07 -20.49 -3.96
N GLU A 30 8.88 -20.88 -4.43
CA GLU A 30 7.64 -20.23 -4.01
C GLU A 30 7.38 -20.38 -2.50
N GLU A 31 7.80 -21.49 -1.90
CA GLU A 31 7.73 -21.69 -0.45
C GLU A 31 8.65 -20.74 0.32
N GLU A 32 9.90 -20.58 -0.12
CA GLU A 32 10.85 -19.66 0.50
C GLU A 32 10.40 -18.21 0.35
N ARG A 33 9.88 -17.85 -0.83
CA ARG A 33 9.27 -16.56 -1.10
C ARG A 33 8.09 -16.31 -0.18
N SER A 34 7.19 -17.29 -0.04
CA SER A 34 6.02 -17.22 0.84
C SER A 34 6.41 -17.06 2.30
N ARG A 35 7.35 -17.87 2.80
CA ARG A 35 7.90 -17.77 4.16
C ARG A 35 8.49 -16.37 4.41
N ARG A 36 9.32 -15.87 3.49
CA ARG A 36 9.93 -14.53 3.60
C ARG A 36 8.88 -13.42 3.63
N LEU A 37 7.89 -13.46 2.73
CA LEU A 37 6.81 -12.48 2.68
C LEU A 37 5.94 -12.53 3.95
N SER A 38 5.65 -13.72 4.46
CA SER A 38 4.92 -13.93 5.72
C SER A 38 5.65 -13.30 6.90
N THR A 39 6.95 -13.56 7.05
CA THR A 39 7.76 -12.94 8.12
C THR A 39 7.79 -11.42 8.01
N MET A 40 7.87 -10.87 6.80
CA MET A 40 7.82 -9.42 6.58
C MET A 40 6.45 -8.83 6.92
N ALA A 41 5.37 -9.54 6.59
CA ALA A 41 4.00 -9.13 6.91
C ALA A 41 3.78 -9.11 8.43
N GLN A 42 4.20 -10.16 9.14
CA GLN A 42 4.10 -10.26 10.60
C GLN A 42 4.83 -9.11 11.28
N ARG A 43 6.12 -8.89 10.96
CA ARG A 43 6.89 -7.75 11.51
C ARG A 43 6.24 -6.40 11.22
N GLY A 44 5.58 -6.28 10.07
CA GLY A 44 4.84 -5.07 9.70
C GLY A 44 3.53 -4.91 10.47
N GLN A 45 2.91 -5.98 10.94
CA GLN A 45 1.76 -5.95 11.84
C GLN A 45 2.21 -5.61 13.25
N ASP A 46 3.26 -6.26 13.76
CA ASP A 46 3.82 -6.02 15.10
C ASP A 46 4.18 -4.54 15.27
N ARG A 47 4.93 -3.97 14.31
CA ARG A 47 5.26 -2.53 14.32
C ARG A 47 4.02 -1.63 14.33
N ARG A 48 2.95 -2.01 13.62
CA ARG A 48 1.70 -1.23 13.58
C ARG A 48 0.90 -1.36 14.88
N ALA A 49 1.01 -2.48 15.58
CA ALA A 49 0.40 -2.66 16.89
C ALA A 49 1.08 -1.82 17.98
N GLU A 50 2.38 -1.56 17.82
CA GLU A 50 3.19 -0.75 18.73
C GLU A 50 3.17 0.76 18.41
N GLU A 51 2.49 1.20 17.34
CA GLU A 51 2.43 2.62 16.96
C GLU A 51 1.63 3.43 17.98
N THR A 52 2.15 4.60 18.36
CA THR A 52 1.37 5.61 19.07
C THR A 52 0.33 6.24 18.14
N GLU A 53 -0.73 6.85 18.70
CA GLU A 53 -1.75 7.53 17.89
C GLU A 53 -1.16 8.66 17.02
N GLU A 54 -0.14 9.37 17.50
CA GLU A 54 0.57 10.38 16.70
C GLU A 54 1.33 9.75 15.52
N GLN A 55 2.05 8.66 15.75
CA GLN A 55 2.77 7.93 14.70
C GLN A 55 1.80 7.36 13.66
N ARG A 56 0.68 6.80 14.12
CA ARG A 56 -0.39 6.28 13.27
C ARG A 56 -0.98 7.38 12.41
N THR A 57 -1.33 8.52 13.02
CA THR A 57 -1.90 9.68 12.32
C THR A 57 -0.94 10.22 11.27
N SER A 58 0.34 10.38 11.63
CA SER A 58 1.40 10.80 10.70
C SER A 58 1.55 9.82 9.53
N ARG A 59 1.61 8.51 9.80
CA ARG A 59 1.68 7.47 8.75
C ARG A 59 0.46 7.49 7.83
N LEU A 60 -0.74 7.64 8.38
CA LEU A 60 -1.98 7.73 7.59
C LEU A 60 -1.98 8.98 6.70
N SER A 61 -1.53 10.13 7.23
CA SER A 61 -1.39 11.39 6.49
C SER A 61 -0.42 11.24 5.32
N ASP A 62 0.77 10.66 5.56
CA ASP A 62 1.76 10.40 4.51
C ASP A 62 1.22 9.49 3.40
N MET A 63 0.47 8.44 3.76
CA MET A 63 -0.17 7.54 2.79
C MET A 63 -1.24 8.25 1.98
N ALA A 64 -2.05 9.11 2.61
CA ALA A 64 -3.07 9.91 1.94
C ALA A 64 -2.42 10.89 0.94
N GLN A 65 -1.38 11.61 1.36
CA GLN A 65 -0.64 12.55 0.50
C GLN A 65 -0.02 11.83 -0.72
N ARG A 66 0.65 10.69 -0.50
CA ARG A 66 1.19 9.87 -1.62
C ARG A 66 0.08 9.33 -2.52
N GLY A 67 -1.07 8.98 -1.95
CA GLY A 67 -2.27 8.60 -2.70
C GLY A 67 -2.75 9.72 -3.62
N GLN A 68 -2.85 10.94 -3.11
CA GLN A 68 -3.25 12.11 -3.89
C GLN A 68 -2.25 12.41 -5.00
N LYS A 69 -0.94 12.39 -4.69
CA LYS A 69 0.11 12.60 -5.70
C LYS A 69 0.00 11.59 -6.85
N ARG A 70 -0.16 10.30 -6.53
CA ARG A 70 -0.34 9.26 -7.56
C ARG A 70 -1.58 9.49 -8.42
N ARG A 71 -2.70 9.92 -7.82
CA ARG A 71 -3.93 10.24 -8.58
C ARG A 71 -3.77 11.48 -9.47
N ALA A 72 -3.01 12.48 -9.03
CA ALA A 72 -2.72 13.66 -9.84
C ALA A 72 -1.83 13.34 -11.06
N GLU A 73 -1.01 12.28 -10.97
CA GLU A 73 -0.14 11.79 -12.04
C GLU A 73 -0.83 10.70 -12.91
N GLU A 74 -2.09 10.34 -12.66
CA GLU A 74 -2.81 9.34 -13.46
C GLU A 74 -3.11 9.87 -14.87
N THR A 75 -2.84 9.03 -15.87
CA THR A 75 -3.40 9.23 -17.22
C THR A 75 -4.91 8.94 -17.22
N GLU A 76 -5.63 9.49 -18.19
CA GLU A 76 -7.08 9.28 -18.31
C GLU A 76 -7.45 7.79 -18.44
N GLU A 77 -6.66 6.99 -19.17
CA GLU A 77 -6.85 5.54 -19.23
C GLU A 77 -6.69 4.86 -17.86
N GLN A 78 -5.66 5.23 -17.10
CA GLN A 78 -5.43 4.67 -15.77
C GLN A 78 -6.55 5.06 -14.80
N ARG A 79 -7.02 6.31 -14.88
CA ARG A 79 -8.16 6.79 -14.11
C ARG A 79 -9.42 6.02 -14.44
N ASN A 80 -9.73 5.82 -15.72
CA ASN A 80 -10.92 5.09 -16.16
C ASN A 80 -10.87 3.62 -15.76
N ARG A 81 -9.70 2.95 -15.90
CA ARG A 81 -9.51 1.59 -15.38
C ARG A 81 -9.72 1.53 -13.86
N ARG A 82 -9.16 2.47 -13.09
CA ARG A 82 -9.35 2.54 -11.63
C ARG A 82 -10.82 2.74 -11.25
N LEU A 83 -11.54 3.65 -11.91
CA LEU A 83 -12.96 3.90 -11.66
C LEU A 83 -13.81 2.68 -12.00
N ALA A 84 -13.53 1.98 -13.11
CA ALA A 84 -14.23 0.75 -13.49
C ALA A 84 -14.07 -0.34 -12.43
N VAL A 85 -12.84 -0.59 -11.95
CA VAL A 85 -12.56 -1.59 -10.90
C VAL A 85 -13.25 -1.21 -9.58
N MET A 86 -13.24 0.08 -9.20
CA MET A 86 -13.96 0.53 -8.00
C MET A 86 -15.48 0.38 -8.13
N GLY A 87 -16.03 0.65 -9.32
CA GLY A 87 -17.45 0.45 -9.63
C GLY A 87 -17.87 -1.01 -9.52
N GLN A 88 -17.10 -1.92 -10.15
CA GLN A 88 -17.32 -3.36 -10.07
C GLN A 88 -17.25 -3.88 -8.64
N ARG A 89 -16.22 -3.50 -7.87
CA ARG A 89 -16.10 -3.88 -6.46
C ARG A 89 -17.22 -3.32 -5.60
N SER A 90 -17.72 -2.13 -5.92
CA SER A 90 -18.89 -1.57 -5.26
C SER A 90 -20.12 -2.44 -5.53
N GLN A 91 -20.40 -2.75 -6.79
CA GLN A 91 -21.52 -3.61 -7.18
C GLN A 91 -21.46 -4.99 -6.53
N GLN A 92 -20.28 -5.62 -6.52
CA GLN A 92 -20.08 -6.91 -5.84
C GLN A 92 -20.41 -6.82 -4.36
N ARG A 93 -19.90 -5.80 -3.66
CA ARG A 93 -20.23 -5.58 -2.23
C ARG A 93 -21.73 -5.40 -2.02
N ARG A 94 -22.43 -4.69 -2.92
CA ARG A 94 -23.90 -4.53 -2.84
C ARG A 94 -24.66 -5.83 -3.08
N ALA A 95 -24.13 -6.72 -3.92
CA ALA A 95 -24.74 -8.02 -4.19
C ALA A 95 -24.57 -8.99 -3.00
N GLU A 96 -23.49 -8.84 -2.24
CA GLU A 96 -23.18 -9.63 -1.04
C GLU A 96 -23.72 -9.00 0.26
N GLU A 97 -24.38 -7.84 0.20
CA GLU A 97 -24.95 -7.16 1.37
C GLU A 97 -26.11 -7.97 1.97
N THR A 98 -26.15 -8.05 3.30
CA THR A 98 -27.33 -8.55 4.00
C THR A 98 -28.46 -7.51 3.97
N GLU A 99 -29.71 -7.96 4.19
CA GLU A 99 -30.86 -7.06 4.20
C GLU A 99 -30.74 -5.95 5.27
N GLU A 100 -30.18 -6.28 6.43
CA GLU A 100 -29.89 -5.30 7.49
C GLU A 100 -28.87 -4.25 7.02
N GLN A 101 -27.77 -4.68 6.41
CA GLN A 101 -26.75 -3.77 5.87
C GLN A 101 -27.32 -2.88 4.77
N ARG A 102 -28.15 -3.44 3.89
CA ARG A 102 -28.85 -2.70 2.83
C ARG A 102 -29.77 -1.64 3.42
N ASN A 103 -30.56 -1.99 4.43
CA ASN A 103 -31.48 -1.07 5.09
C ASN A 103 -30.73 0.05 5.83
N SER A 104 -29.68 -0.27 6.59
CA SER A 104 -28.83 0.76 7.22
C SER A 104 -28.21 1.70 6.19
N ARG A 105 -27.71 1.18 5.06
CA ARG A 105 -27.15 2.01 3.99
C ARG A 105 -28.20 2.93 3.36
N LEU A 106 -29.40 2.42 3.08
CA LEU A 106 -30.47 3.20 2.50
C LEU A 106 -30.94 4.30 3.46
N ILE A 107 -31.06 4.03 4.76
CA ILE A 107 -31.40 5.05 5.77
C ILE A 107 -30.40 6.21 5.75
N VAL A 108 -29.09 5.92 5.70
CA VAL A 108 -28.04 6.95 5.63
C VAL A 108 -28.07 7.72 4.30
N GLN A 109 -28.51 7.10 3.20
CA GLN A 109 -28.62 7.77 1.90
C GLN A 109 -29.74 8.82 1.85
N TRP A 110 -30.77 8.68 2.69
CA TRP A 110 -31.94 9.57 2.72
C TRP A 110 -31.85 10.66 3.82
N GLN A 111 -30.72 10.78 4.52
CA GLN A 111 -30.41 11.86 5.46
C GLN A 111 -29.50 12.91 4.82
#